data_AF-A0A960RTW7-F1
#
_entry.id   AF-A0A960RTW7-F1
#
_cell.length_a   1.000
_cell.length_b   1.000
_cell.length_c   1.000
_cell.angle_alpha   90.00
_cell.angle_beta   90.00
_cell.angle_gamma   90.00
#
_symmetry.space_group_name_H-M   'P 1'
#
loop_
_entity.id
_entity.type
_entity.pdbx_description
1 polymer ?
#
loop_
_entity_poly.entity_id
_entity_poly.type
_entity_poly.pdbx_seq_one_letter_code
_entity_poly.pdbx_strand_id
1 'polypeptide(L)'
;LPPPGGGLVGTTNRIANVAKATGVATSIATAGTILTQPNSPALPKEMSFEQLAEAGKVEDRGGLTRAGRGLQKHGGRPGSVFPNPSGSVSQINTQGQEVLEDILNNPNNEIIETQGGSTKVYDPNGRGAHFDKNGSFIGFIERQYE
;
A
#
# COMPACT_ATOMS: atom_id res chain seq x y z
N LEU A 1 18.54 -39.80 -26.64
CA LEU A 1 17.23 -40.08 -27.28
C LEU A 1 16.17 -40.21 -26.17
N PRO A 2 15.08 -39.40 -26.20
CA PRO A 2 14.02 -39.32 -25.16
C PRO A 2 12.80 -40.25 -25.50
N PRO A 3 11.58 -40.07 -24.93
CA PRO A 3 11.01 -40.48 -23.62
C PRO A 3 9.81 -41.48 -23.78
N PRO A 4 8.96 -41.85 -22.76
CA PRO A 4 7.88 -41.00 -22.15
C PRO A 4 7.70 -41.26 -20.63
N GLY A 5 6.94 -40.56 -19.77
CA GLY A 5 6.00 -39.44 -19.83
C GLY A 5 5.19 -39.40 -18.51
N GLY A 6 4.75 -38.21 -18.08
CA GLY A 6 3.56 -38.04 -17.22
C GLY A 6 3.77 -37.68 -15.73
N GLY A 7 3.38 -36.45 -15.35
CA GLY A 7 3.06 -36.11 -13.96
C GLY A 7 3.38 -34.68 -13.52
N LEU A 8 2.55 -33.71 -13.91
CA LEU A 8 2.55 -32.34 -13.37
C LEU A 8 1.92 -32.35 -11.97
N VAL A 9 2.60 -31.83 -10.93
CA VAL A 9 1.97 -31.44 -9.66
C VAL A 9 2.54 -30.10 -9.20
N GLY A 10 1.76 -29.03 -9.39
CA GLY A 10 2.03 -27.71 -8.83
C GLY A 10 1.72 -27.65 -7.35
N THR A 11 2.60 -27.02 -6.57
CA THR A 11 2.40 -26.68 -5.17
C THR A 11 1.93 -25.24 -5.08
N THR A 12 0.61 -25.04 -5.08
CA THR A 12 -0.02 -23.73 -4.94
C THR A 12 -0.06 -23.30 -3.48
N ASN A 13 0.44 -22.09 -3.22
CA ASN A 13 0.31 -21.35 -1.97
C ASN A 13 -1.15 -21.31 -1.48
N ARG A 14 -1.36 -21.71 -0.22
CA ARG A 14 -2.63 -21.57 0.49
C ARG A 14 -2.77 -20.14 1.01
N ILE A 15 -3.46 -19.29 0.26
CA ILE A 15 -3.98 -18.01 0.76
C ILE A 15 -5.48 -18.23 0.99
N ALA A 16 -5.87 -18.37 2.26
CA ALA A 16 -7.27 -18.55 2.65
C ALA A 16 -7.98 -17.18 2.66
N ASN A 17 -8.51 -16.77 1.51
CA ASN A 17 -9.52 -15.69 1.45
C ASN A 17 -10.91 -16.31 1.58
N VAL A 18 -11.54 -16.17 2.74
CA VAL A 18 -12.97 -16.42 2.93
C VAL A 18 -13.71 -15.11 2.66
N ALA A 19 -14.17 -14.92 1.43
CA ALA A 19 -15.27 -14.01 1.13
C ALA A 19 -16.04 -14.54 -0.09
N LYS A 20 -17.26 -15.00 0.16
CA LYS A 20 -18.21 -15.46 -0.85
C LYS A 20 -18.66 -14.26 -1.70
N ALA A 21 -18.33 -14.28 -2.99
CA ALA A 21 -19.13 -13.62 -4.02
C ALA A 21 -19.05 -14.44 -5.32
N THR A 22 -20.23 -14.82 -5.78
CA THR A 22 -20.61 -15.53 -6.99
C THR A 22 -19.98 -15.00 -8.30
N GLY A 23 -19.34 -15.89 -9.07
CA GLY A 23 -19.56 -15.98 -10.53
C GLY A 23 -18.49 -15.48 -11.52
N VAL A 24 -17.61 -16.41 -11.95
CA VAL A 24 -17.11 -16.66 -13.33
C VAL A 24 -15.99 -15.79 -13.97
N ALA A 25 -14.77 -16.34 -13.86
CA ALA A 25 -13.73 -16.65 -14.89
C ALA A 25 -12.92 -15.58 -15.66
N THR A 26 -11.64 -15.50 -15.27
CA THR A 26 -10.40 -15.71 -16.06
C THR A 26 -10.09 -14.83 -17.27
N SER A 27 -9.15 -13.90 -17.10
CA SER A 27 -8.11 -13.59 -18.09
C SER A 27 -6.81 -13.25 -17.37
N ILE A 28 -5.84 -14.15 -17.48
CA ILE A 28 -4.46 -13.99 -17.00
C ILE A 28 -3.72 -13.21 -18.09
N ALA A 29 -3.47 -11.93 -17.85
CA ALA A 29 -2.54 -11.13 -18.64
C ALA A 29 -1.69 -10.30 -17.69
N THR A 30 -0.39 -10.46 -17.83
CA THR A 30 0.74 -9.72 -17.25
C THR A 30 0.45 -8.23 -16.97
N ALA A 31 -0.10 -7.93 -15.79
CA ALA A 31 -0.10 -6.67 -15.05
C ALA A 31 -0.88 -6.96 -13.76
N GLY A 32 -0.31 -6.65 -12.60
CA GLY A 32 -0.75 -7.15 -11.28
C GLY A 32 -2.26 -7.10 -11.04
N THR A 33 -2.79 -8.25 -10.61
CA THR A 33 -4.14 -8.57 -10.17
C THR A 33 -4.96 -7.40 -9.57
N ILE A 34 -6.07 -7.05 -10.23
CA ILE A 34 -7.11 -6.16 -9.69
C ILE A 34 -7.89 -6.93 -8.61
N LEU A 35 -7.68 -6.58 -7.34
CA LEU A 35 -8.57 -6.91 -6.23
C LEU A 35 -9.46 -5.69 -5.97
N THR A 36 -10.65 -5.67 -6.56
CA THR A 36 -11.67 -4.68 -6.20
C THR A 36 -12.18 -4.99 -4.79
N GLN A 37 -11.72 -4.22 -3.81
CA GLN A 37 -12.29 -4.18 -2.46
C GLN A 37 -13.54 -3.29 -2.49
N PRO A 38 -14.75 -3.81 -2.20
CA PRO A 38 -15.91 -2.97 -2.03
C PRO A 38 -15.90 -2.44 -0.59
N ASN A 39 -16.02 -1.12 -0.44
CA ASN A 39 -16.21 -0.36 0.80
C ASN A 39 -14.93 0.22 1.44
N SER A 40 -14.24 1.10 0.72
CA SER A 40 -13.34 2.09 1.34
C SER A 40 -14.08 3.44 1.49
N PRO A 41 -13.86 4.22 2.56
CA PRO A 41 -14.36 5.58 2.69
C PRO A 41 -13.94 6.39 1.47
N ALA A 42 -14.86 7.21 0.94
CA ALA A 42 -14.63 7.91 -0.31
C ALA A 42 -13.43 8.86 -0.21
N LEU A 43 -12.30 8.41 -0.77
CA LEU A 43 -11.16 9.22 -1.14
C LEU A 43 -11.62 10.38 -2.05
N PRO A 44 -10.90 11.51 -2.07
CA PRO A 44 -11.30 12.68 -2.84
C PRO A 44 -11.64 12.28 -4.27
N LYS A 45 -12.76 12.80 -4.76
CA LYS A 45 -13.54 12.37 -5.93
C LYS A 45 -12.77 12.24 -7.26
N GLU A 46 -11.51 12.65 -7.30
CA GLU A 46 -10.63 12.67 -8.46
C GLU A 46 -9.44 11.70 -8.38
N MET A 47 -9.13 11.10 -7.22
CA MET A 47 -7.99 10.19 -7.06
C MET A 47 -8.37 8.87 -6.40
N SER A 48 -8.12 7.77 -7.12
CA SER A 48 -8.49 6.43 -6.67
C SER A 48 -7.53 5.92 -5.60
N PHE A 49 -8.02 5.02 -4.75
CA PHE A 49 -7.21 4.30 -3.76
C PHE A 49 -5.98 3.68 -4.40
N GLU A 50 -6.15 3.04 -5.55
CA GLU A 50 -5.08 2.36 -6.27
C GLU A 50 -4.00 3.33 -6.73
N GLN A 51 -4.37 4.53 -7.19
CA GLN A 51 -3.40 5.56 -7.59
C GLN A 51 -2.56 6.03 -6.40
N LEU A 52 -3.18 6.25 -5.25
CA LEU A 52 -2.48 6.68 -4.03
C LEU A 52 -1.58 5.56 -3.48
N ALA A 53 -2.04 4.32 -3.51
CA ALA A 53 -1.23 3.17 -3.12
C ALA A 53 -0.03 2.98 -4.06
N GLU A 54 -0.23 3.12 -5.37
CA GLU A 54 0.85 2.99 -6.36
C GLU A 54 1.89 4.10 -6.24
N ALA A 55 1.47 5.31 -5.83
CA ALA A 55 2.40 6.41 -5.59
C ALA A 55 3.44 6.10 -4.51
N GLY A 56 3.14 5.19 -3.58
CA GLY A 56 4.09 4.69 -2.58
C GLY A 56 5.20 3.79 -3.16
N LYS A 57 4.92 3.09 -4.26
CA LYS A 57 5.85 2.14 -4.91
C LYS A 57 6.88 2.81 -5.80
N VAL A 58 6.71 4.10 -6.10
CA VAL A 58 7.66 4.88 -6.90
C VAL A 58 9.06 4.76 -6.30
N GLU A 59 10.04 4.42 -7.14
CA GLU A 59 11.44 4.28 -6.73
C GLU A 59 12.00 5.63 -6.22
N ASP A 60 12.79 5.54 -5.16
CA ASP A 60 13.59 6.59 -4.57
C ASP A 60 15.05 6.09 -4.45
N ARG A 61 15.93 6.90 -3.87
CA ARG A 61 17.37 6.63 -3.82
C ARG A 61 17.68 5.40 -2.96
N GLY A 62 18.71 4.66 -3.37
CA GLY A 62 19.21 3.50 -2.62
C GLY A 62 18.40 2.22 -2.81
N GLY A 63 17.60 2.13 -3.88
CA GLY A 63 16.72 0.98 -4.14
C GLY A 63 15.47 0.95 -3.26
N LEU A 64 15.23 2.00 -2.49
CA LEU A 64 14.02 2.15 -1.69
C LEU A 64 12.87 2.67 -2.56
N THR A 65 11.63 2.39 -2.17
CA THR A 65 10.46 3.11 -2.67
C THR A 65 10.21 4.35 -1.83
N ARG A 66 9.35 5.27 -2.29
CA ARG A 66 8.95 6.43 -1.49
C ARG A 66 8.31 6.01 -0.17
N ALA A 67 7.49 4.96 -0.18
CA ALA A 67 6.91 4.39 1.04
C ALA A 67 7.99 3.79 1.95
N GLY A 68 8.92 3.00 1.41
CA GLY A 68 10.03 2.43 2.19
C GLY A 68 10.92 3.49 2.84
N ARG A 69 11.30 4.53 2.09
CA ARG A 69 12.10 5.64 2.60
C ARG A 69 11.32 6.51 3.59
N GLY A 70 10.03 6.72 3.34
CA GLY A 70 9.13 7.36 4.29
C GLY A 70 9.13 6.61 5.63
N LEU A 71 9.00 5.28 5.59
CA LEU A 71 8.97 4.45 6.79
C LEU A 71 10.28 4.55 7.57
N GLN A 72 11.44 4.49 6.90
CA GLN A 72 12.74 4.71 7.56
C GLN A 72 12.82 6.04 8.29
N LYS A 73 12.30 7.10 7.67
CA LYS A 73 12.38 8.46 8.22
C LYS A 73 11.46 8.67 9.43
N HIS A 74 10.27 8.05 9.42
CA HIS A 74 9.26 8.25 10.45
C HIS A 74 9.27 7.13 11.50
N GLY A 75 9.21 5.85 11.09
CA GLY A 75 9.24 4.70 12.00
C GLY A 75 10.55 4.50 12.74
N GLY A 76 11.68 5.04 12.24
CA GLY A 76 12.95 5.02 12.97
C GLY A 76 13.06 6.03 14.11
N ARG A 77 12.04 6.86 14.35
CA ARG A 77 12.07 7.91 15.39
C ARG A 77 11.63 7.36 16.74
N PRO A 78 12.31 7.72 17.85
CA PRO A 78 11.86 7.37 19.19
C PRO A 78 10.44 7.90 19.44
N GLY A 79 9.53 7.00 19.82
CA GLY A 79 8.14 7.36 20.10
C GLY A 79 7.23 7.52 18.87
N SER A 80 7.70 7.15 17.67
CA SER A 80 6.85 7.18 16.48
C SER A 80 5.67 6.23 16.60
N VAL A 81 4.51 6.63 16.05
CA VAL A 81 3.36 5.73 15.86
C VAL A 81 3.57 4.71 14.73
N PHE A 82 4.62 4.89 13.92
CA PHE A 82 4.97 3.98 12.84
C PHE A 82 5.81 2.80 13.34
N PRO A 83 5.65 1.60 12.75
CA PRO A 83 6.52 0.48 13.08
C PRO A 83 7.97 0.79 12.69
N ASN A 84 8.92 0.37 13.52
CA ASN A 84 10.34 0.52 13.22
C ASN A 84 10.72 -0.38 12.04
N PRO A 85 11.20 0.17 10.91
CA PRO A 85 11.55 -0.63 9.75
C PRO A 85 12.77 -1.51 10.04
N SER A 86 12.74 -2.74 9.53
CA SER A 86 13.82 -3.70 9.73
C SER A 86 14.08 -4.57 8.50
N GLY A 87 15.28 -5.14 8.42
CA GLY A 87 15.69 -6.04 7.34
C GLY A 87 16.31 -5.36 6.12
N SER A 88 16.26 -6.04 4.98
CA SER A 88 16.79 -5.59 3.69
C SER A 88 15.95 -4.46 3.07
N VAL A 89 16.53 -3.74 2.10
CA VAL A 89 15.85 -2.67 1.34
C VAL A 89 14.50 -3.14 0.78
N SER A 90 14.44 -4.34 0.18
CA SER A 90 13.18 -4.88 -0.35
C SER A 90 12.14 -5.11 0.75
N GLN A 91 12.56 -5.59 1.93
CA GLN A 91 11.64 -5.80 3.05
C GLN A 91 11.13 -4.47 3.62
N ILE A 92 11.97 -3.44 3.63
CA ILE A 92 11.58 -2.09 4.07
C ILE A 92 10.60 -1.47 3.07
N ASN A 93 10.78 -1.69 1.77
CA ASN A 93 9.82 -1.26 0.75
C ASN A 93 8.46 -1.92 0.94
N THR A 94 8.44 -3.24 1.18
CA THR A 94 7.21 -3.97 1.49
C THR A 94 6.53 -3.44 2.75
N GLN A 95 7.27 -3.29 3.86
CA GLN A 95 6.72 -2.74 5.11
C GLN A 95 6.16 -1.33 4.92
N GLY A 96 6.87 -0.48 4.18
CA GLY A 96 6.40 0.87 3.87
C GLY A 96 5.10 0.85 3.06
N GLN A 97 5.01 -0.04 2.08
CA GLN A 97 3.80 -0.18 1.26
C GLN A 97 2.61 -0.70 2.07
N GLU A 98 2.80 -1.71 2.91
CA GLU A 98 1.77 -2.26 3.80
C GLU A 98 1.21 -1.17 4.73
N VAL A 99 2.10 -0.35 5.33
CA VAL A 99 1.68 0.77 6.18
C VAL A 99 0.86 1.80 5.40
N LEU A 100 1.24 2.12 4.17
CA LEU A 100 0.50 3.06 3.33
C LEU A 100 -0.90 2.53 3.00
N GLU A 101 -0.98 1.28 2.57
CA GLU A 101 -2.24 0.62 2.23
C GLU A 101 -3.15 0.50 3.44
N ASP A 102 -2.62 0.18 4.62
CA ASP A 102 -3.37 0.12 5.88
C ASP A 102 -4.01 1.46 6.25
N ILE A 103 -3.28 2.58 6.07
CA ILE A 103 -3.80 3.92 6.35
C ILE A 103 -4.94 4.25 5.38
N LEU A 104 -4.73 3.97 4.09
CA LEU A 104 -5.69 4.29 3.04
C LEU A 104 -6.95 3.40 3.10
N ASN A 105 -6.81 2.13 3.50
CA ASN A 105 -7.92 1.18 3.61
C ASN A 105 -8.67 1.25 4.94
N ASN A 106 -8.19 2.04 5.91
CA ASN A 106 -8.87 2.13 7.19
C ASN A 106 -10.25 2.78 7.02
N PRO A 107 -11.36 2.12 7.42
CA PRO A 107 -12.70 2.67 7.26
C PRO A 107 -12.97 3.91 8.12
N ASN A 108 -12.14 4.13 9.14
CA ASN A 108 -12.22 5.27 10.05
C ASN A 108 -11.09 6.26 9.79
N ASN A 109 -10.55 6.29 8.58
CA ASN A 109 -9.56 7.28 8.22
C ASN A 109 -10.16 8.69 8.17
N GLU A 110 -9.32 9.67 8.46
CA GLU A 110 -9.65 11.09 8.32
C GLU A 110 -8.86 11.66 7.14
N ILE A 111 -9.57 12.32 6.23
CA ILE A 111 -8.98 12.94 5.04
C ILE A 111 -9.07 14.45 5.20
N ILE A 112 -7.91 15.11 5.15
CA ILE A 112 -7.77 16.57 5.25
C ILE A 112 -7.18 17.09 3.94
N GLU A 113 -7.95 17.91 3.25
CA GLU A 113 -7.46 18.68 2.11
C GLU A 113 -6.96 20.04 2.58
N THR A 114 -5.74 20.38 2.17
CA THR A 114 -5.12 21.67 2.49
C THR A 114 -5.51 22.72 1.45
N GLN A 115 -5.45 24.02 1.81
CA GLN A 115 -5.70 25.12 0.87
C GLN A 115 -4.76 25.11 -0.36
N GLY A 116 -3.61 24.44 -0.28
CA GLY A 116 -2.68 24.24 -1.39
C GLY A 116 -3.00 23.04 -2.30
N GLY A 117 -4.11 22.34 -2.06
CA GLY A 117 -4.55 21.18 -2.85
C GLY A 117 -3.86 19.87 -2.47
N SER A 118 -3.01 19.84 -1.43
CA SER A 118 -2.42 18.59 -0.93
C SER A 118 -3.40 17.86 0.00
N THR A 119 -3.36 16.54 -0.01
CA THR A 119 -4.26 15.67 0.75
C THR A 119 -3.49 14.91 1.83
N LYS A 120 -3.98 14.95 3.06
CA LYS A 120 -3.45 14.19 4.20
C LYS A 120 -4.49 13.16 4.61
N VAL A 121 -4.08 11.91 4.77
CA VAL A 121 -4.94 10.82 5.24
C VAL A 121 -4.38 10.29 6.54
N TYR A 122 -5.20 10.21 7.59
CA TYR A 122 -4.80 9.71 8.91
C TYR A 122 -5.63 8.50 9.31
N ASP A 123 -5.00 7.50 9.91
CA ASP A 123 -5.69 6.42 10.60
C ASP A 123 -5.99 6.80 12.07
N PRO A 124 -6.86 6.04 12.76
CA PRO A 124 -7.17 6.28 14.17
C PRO A 124 -5.98 6.12 15.13
N ASN A 125 -4.90 5.44 14.69
CA ASN A 125 -3.68 5.29 15.48
C ASN A 125 -2.78 6.52 15.37
N GLY A 126 -3.15 7.52 14.57
CA GLY A 126 -2.40 8.74 14.35
C GLY A 126 -1.31 8.61 13.27
N ARG A 127 -1.22 7.47 12.57
CA ARG A 127 -0.36 7.29 11.40
C ARG A 127 -1.02 8.00 10.22
N GLY A 128 -0.27 8.76 9.45
CA GLY A 128 -0.81 9.42 8.27
C GLY A 128 0.09 9.39 7.05
N ALA A 129 -0.52 9.65 5.89
CA ALA A 129 0.10 9.73 4.58
C ALA A 129 -0.20 11.10 3.95
N HIS A 130 0.82 11.77 3.44
CA HIS A 130 0.69 13.05 2.76
C HIS A 130 0.89 12.87 1.25
N PHE A 131 -0.06 13.37 0.47
CA PHE A 131 -0.06 13.40 -0.97
C PHE A 131 -0.09 14.84 -1.48
N ASP A 132 0.61 15.11 -2.59
CA ASP A 132 0.50 16.39 -3.27
C ASP A 132 -0.83 16.51 -4.03
N LYS A 133 -1.05 17.66 -4.67
CA LYS A 133 -2.24 17.93 -5.49
C LYS A 133 -2.41 17.00 -6.71
N ASN A 134 -1.38 16.22 -7.06
CA ASN A 134 -1.39 15.28 -8.17
C ASN A 134 -1.49 13.82 -7.67
N GLY A 135 -1.62 13.58 -6.36
CA GLY A 135 -1.65 12.24 -5.78
C GLY A 135 -0.28 11.60 -5.61
N SER A 136 0.80 12.34 -5.84
CA SER A 136 2.14 11.86 -5.54
C SER A 136 2.33 11.76 -4.04
N PHE A 137 2.73 10.57 -3.58
CA PHE A 137 3.11 10.36 -2.19
C PHE A 137 4.34 11.20 -1.85
N ILE A 138 4.17 12.09 -0.86
CA ILE A 138 5.23 12.97 -0.33
C ILE A 138 5.96 12.25 0.80
N GLY A 139 5.21 11.56 1.67
CA GLY A 139 5.76 10.86 2.81
C GLY A 139 4.74 10.57 3.91
N PHE A 140 5.18 9.86 4.92
CA PHE A 140 4.40 9.64 6.13
C PHE A 140 4.40 10.87 7.04
N ILE A 141 3.33 11.04 7.79
CA ILE A 141 3.08 12.12 8.74
C ILE A 141 2.42 11.55 10.00
N GLU A 142 2.54 12.25 11.13
CA GLU A 142 1.99 11.81 12.41
C GLU A 142 1.08 12.90 12.96
N ARG A 143 -0.14 12.55 13.35
CA ARG A 143 -1.14 13.54 13.82
C ARG A 143 -0.69 14.28 15.09
N GLN A 144 0.16 13.66 15.92
CA GLN A 144 0.56 14.23 17.21
C GLN A 144 1.51 15.44 17.10
N TYR A 145 1.92 15.82 15.89
CA TYR A 145 2.86 16.92 15.64
C TYR A 145 2.29 18.03 14.73
N GLU A 146 0.97 18.05 14.49
CA GLU A 146 0.26 19.15 13.83
C GLU A 146 -0.45 20.05 14.85
#